data_AF-A0A383DMS8-F1
#
_entry.id   AF-A0A383DMS8-F1
#
_cell.length_a   1.000
_cell.length_b   1.000
_cell.length_c   1.000
_cell.angle_alpha   90.00
_cell.angle_beta   90.00
_cell.angle_gamma   90.00
#
_symmetry.space_group_name_H-M   'P 1'
#
loop_
_entity.id
_entity.type
_entity.pdbx_description
1 polymer ?
#
loop_
_entity_poly.entity_id
_entity_poly.type
_entity_poly.pdbx_seq_one_letter_code
_entity_poly.pdbx_strand_id
1 'polypeptide(L)'
;MDIDLKKWHRCNIDKDDFKNLCEKSDREGFKHMFIFFGSLFLFGYLAWMTWGTWWSFIFFIIYGNIYSCSDALWHETSHKTAFKSKFWNHFFYQISSFMNNFEPVRWRWSHYKHHGHTAFAE
;
A
#
# COMPACT_ATOMS: atom_id res chain seq x y z
N MET A 1 18.54 -20.22 19.09
CA MET A 1 18.75 -20.86 17.78
C MET A 1 19.45 -19.82 16.96
N ASP A 2 20.76 -19.94 16.82
CA ASP A 2 21.57 -18.90 16.21
C ASP A 2 21.40 -19.00 14.70
N ILE A 3 20.75 -17.98 14.12
CA ILE A 3 20.48 -17.95 12.69
C ILE A 3 21.76 -17.51 11.99
N ASP A 4 22.39 -18.42 11.25
CA ASP A 4 23.55 -18.07 10.42
C ASP A 4 23.11 -17.23 9.20
N LEU A 5 23.14 -15.91 9.38
CA LEU A 5 22.79 -14.92 8.35
C LEU A 5 23.67 -14.97 7.10
N LYS A 6 24.81 -15.69 7.12
CA LYS A 6 25.68 -15.85 5.95
C LYS A 6 25.15 -16.88 4.96
N LYS A 7 24.28 -17.80 5.39
CA LYS A 7 23.63 -18.79 4.51
C LYS A 7 22.46 -18.22 3.70
N TRP A 8 22.00 -17.03 4.04
CA TRP A 8 20.87 -16.41 3.35
C TRP A 8 21.26 -15.96 1.94
N HIS A 9 20.42 -16.28 0.97
CA HIS A 9 20.60 -15.85 -0.41
C HIS A 9 20.65 -14.32 -0.48
N ARG A 10 21.66 -13.80 -1.19
CA ARG A 10 21.78 -12.38 -1.52
C ARG A 10 21.88 -12.27 -3.03
N CYS A 11 20.92 -11.59 -3.65
CA CYS A 11 20.98 -11.31 -5.08
C CYS A 11 22.26 -10.52 -5.39
N ASN A 12 23.00 -10.95 -6.41
CA ASN A 12 24.13 -10.18 -6.93
C ASN A 12 23.58 -9.11 -7.87
N ILE A 13 23.43 -7.88 -7.36
CA ILE A 13 22.99 -6.71 -8.10
C ILE A 13 24.03 -5.61 -7.93
N ASP A 14 24.34 -4.90 -9.01
CA ASP A 14 25.20 -3.73 -8.94
C ASP A 14 24.56 -2.64 -8.05
N LYS A 15 25.39 -1.91 -7.31
CA LYS A 15 24.90 -0.90 -6.35
C LYS A 15 24.22 0.27 -7.05
N ASP A 16 24.69 0.66 -8.23
CA ASP A 16 24.12 1.75 -9.00
C ASP A 16 22.78 1.35 -9.61
N ASP A 17 22.68 0.11 -10.12
CA ASP A 17 21.40 -0.46 -10.58
C ASP A 17 20.37 -0.53 -9.45
N PHE A 18 20.77 -1.02 -8.27
CA PHE A 18 19.88 -1.09 -7.11
C PHE A 18 19.37 0.29 -6.69
N LYS A 19 20.26 1.30 -6.71
CA LYS A 19 19.90 2.68 -6.39
C LYS A 19 18.89 3.25 -7.39
N ASN A 20 19.07 2.98 -8.68
CA ASN A 20 18.15 3.42 -9.73
C ASN A 20 16.76 2.78 -9.57
N LEU A 21 16.70 1.49 -9.21
CA LEU A 21 15.42 0.80 -8.94
C LEU A 21 14.69 1.33 -7.71
N CYS A 22 15.40 1.92 -6.76
CA CYS A 22 14.85 2.49 -5.53
C CYS A 22 14.46 3.98 -5.67
N GLU A 23 14.60 4.57 -6.86
CA GLU A 23 14.25 5.97 -7.07
C GLU A 23 12.73 6.20 -6.93
N LYS A 24 12.35 7.14 -6.06
CA LYS A 24 10.94 7.48 -5.82
C LYS A 24 10.43 8.44 -6.89
N SER A 25 9.20 8.22 -7.35
CA SER A 25 8.55 9.03 -8.38
C SER A 25 7.11 9.37 -8.01
N ASP A 26 6.77 10.66 -8.03
CA ASP A 26 5.38 11.09 -7.82
C ASP A 26 4.45 10.62 -8.95
N ARG A 27 4.98 10.52 -10.17
CA ARG A 27 4.22 10.04 -11.33
C ARG A 27 3.76 8.60 -11.14
N GLU A 28 4.64 7.71 -10.68
CA GLU A 28 4.25 6.33 -10.42
C GLU A 28 3.26 6.25 -9.26
N GLY A 29 3.49 7.01 -8.18
CA GLY A 29 2.54 7.11 -7.07
C GLY A 29 1.14 7.53 -7.54
N PHE A 30 1.02 8.58 -8.37
CA PHE A 30 -0.26 9.03 -8.91
C PHE A 30 -0.91 8.03 -9.86
N LYS A 31 -0.11 7.36 -10.71
CA LYS A 31 -0.61 6.29 -11.57
C LYS A 31 -1.27 5.18 -10.74
N HIS A 32 -0.63 4.75 -9.65
CA HIS A 32 -1.21 3.77 -8.73
C HIS A 32 -2.50 4.28 -8.08
N MET A 33 -2.52 5.52 -7.58
CA MET A 33 -3.73 6.10 -6.97
C MET A 33 -4.88 6.21 -7.98
N PHE A 34 -4.60 6.64 -9.21
CA PHE A 34 -5.62 6.76 -10.25
C PHE A 34 -6.24 5.42 -10.61
N ILE A 35 -5.41 4.38 -10.79
CA ILE A 35 -5.90 3.02 -11.08
C ILE A 35 -6.76 2.52 -9.91
N PHE A 36 -6.29 2.68 -8.68
CA PHE A 36 -7.00 2.20 -7.49
C PHE A 36 -8.33 2.91 -7.29
N PHE A 37 -8.32 4.24 -7.15
CA PHE A 37 -9.54 5.01 -6.90
C PHE A 37 -10.46 5.00 -8.12
N GLY A 38 -9.93 5.06 -9.34
CA GLY A 38 -10.72 4.95 -10.56
C GLY A 38 -11.46 3.62 -10.65
N SER A 39 -10.81 2.49 -10.33
CA SER A 39 -11.46 1.19 -10.28
C SER A 39 -12.51 1.13 -9.16
N LEU A 40 -12.19 1.68 -7.98
CA LEU A 40 -13.11 1.72 -6.84
C LEU A 40 -14.39 2.51 -7.18
N PHE A 41 -14.26 3.68 -7.79
CA PHE A 41 -15.40 4.48 -8.24
C PHE A 41 -16.19 3.79 -9.35
N LEU A 42 -15.51 3.20 -10.33
CA LEU A 42 -16.17 2.51 -11.44
C LEU A 42 -17.03 1.35 -10.93
N PHE A 43 -16.47 0.44 -10.14
CA PHE A 43 -17.21 -0.72 -9.65
C PHE A 43 -18.25 -0.35 -8.58
N GLY A 44 -17.98 0.68 -7.76
CA GLY A 44 -18.97 1.22 -6.84
C GLY A 44 -20.17 1.81 -7.58
N TYR A 45 -19.93 2.55 -8.65
CA TYR A 45 -20.97 3.10 -9.52
C TYR A 45 -21.76 1.99 -10.23
N LEU A 46 -21.10 0.97 -10.79
CA LEU A 46 -21.77 -0.17 -11.41
C LEU A 46 -22.64 -0.94 -10.42
N ALA A 47 -22.15 -1.15 -9.19
CA ALA A 47 -22.93 -1.79 -8.13
C ALA A 47 -24.17 -0.97 -7.77
N TRP A 48 -24.06 0.35 -7.70
CA TRP A 48 -25.18 1.26 -7.48
C TRP A 48 -26.18 1.27 -8.64
N MET A 49 -25.71 1.38 -9.88
CA MET A 49 -26.56 1.38 -11.09
C MET A 49 -27.35 0.08 -11.26
N THR A 50 -26.82 -1.04 -10.77
CA THR A 50 -27.44 -2.36 -10.87
C THR A 50 -28.12 -2.80 -9.58
N TRP A 51 -28.33 -1.88 -8.64
CA TRP A 51 -28.94 -2.15 -7.34
C TRP A 51 -30.29 -2.88 -7.47
N GLY A 52 -30.50 -3.90 -6.65
CA GLY A 52 -31.69 -4.75 -6.71
C GLY A 52 -31.65 -5.87 -7.76
N THR A 53 -30.55 -6.01 -8.52
CA THR A 53 -30.32 -7.13 -9.45
C THR A 53 -29.16 -8.01 -9.00
N TRP A 54 -29.06 -9.22 -9.56
CA TRP A 54 -27.92 -10.13 -9.33
C TRP A 54 -26.56 -9.51 -9.71
N TRP A 55 -26.52 -8.54 -10.62
CA TRP A 55 -25.29 -7.85 -11.01
C TRP A 55 -24.70 -7.00 -9.88
N SER A 56 -25.54 -6.42 -9.02
CA SER A 56 -25.06 -5.63 -7.88
C SER A 56 -24.18 -6.47 -6.95
N PHE A 57 -24.54 -7.73 -6.72
CA PHE A 57 -23.75 -8.66 -5.91
C PHE A 57 -22.35 -8.88 -6.50
N ILE A 58 -22.27 -9.15 -7.81
CA ILE A 58 -21.00 -9.36 -8.51
C ILE A 58 -20.11 -8.11 -8.42
N PHE A 59 -20.68 -6.93 -8.70
CA PHE A 59 -19.91 -5.69 -8.64
C PHE A 59 -19.49 -5.30 -7.23
N PHE A 60 -20.29 -5.59 -6.20
CA PHE A 60 -19.88 -5.41 -4.81
C PHE A 60 -18.75 -6.35 -4.40
N ILE A 61 -18.72 -7.59 -4.89
CA ILE A 61 -17.59 -8.50 -4.67
C ILE A 61 -16.31 -7.92 -5.28
N ILE A 62 -16.38 -7.43 -6.51
CA ILE A 62 -15.22 -6.83 -7.19
C ILE A 62 -14.76 -5.57 -6.44
N TYR A 63 -15.70 -4.67 -6.12
CA TYR A 63 -15.45 -3.47 -5.33
C TYR A 63 -14.78 -3.79 -4.01
N GLY A 64 -15.30 -4.76 -3.25
CA GLY A 64 -14.77 -5.16 -1.95
C GLY A 64 -13.35 -5.69 -2.04
N ASN A 65 -13.04 -6.52 -3.05
CA ASN A 65 -11.68 -7.01 -3.27
C ASN A 65 -10.71 -5.87 -3.60
N ILE A 66 -11.12 -4.92 -4.44
CA ILE A 66 -10.32 -3.72 -4.72
C ILE A 66 -10.13 -2.91 -3.44
N TYR A 67 -11.19 -2.68 -2.65
CA TYR A 67 -11.13 -1.93 -1.40
C TYR A 67 -10.13 -2.55 -0.40
N SER A 68 -10.08 -3.88 -0.30
CA SER A 68 -9.13 -4.59 0.56
C SER A 68 -7.66 -4.29 0.21
N CYS A 69 -7.36 -3.89 -1.03
CA CYS A 69 -6.02 -3.46 -1.41
C CYS A 69 -5.66 -2.06 -0.88
N SER A 70 -6.56 -1.35 -0.19
CA SER A 70 -6.24 -0.08 0.48
C SER A 70 -5.17 -0.22 1.55
N ASP A 71 -4.99 -1.41 2.14
CA ASP A 71 -3.91 -1.71 3.07
C ASP A 71 -2.52 -1.53 2.42
N ALA A 72 -2.36 -1.93 1.15
CA ALA A 72 -1.11 -1.71 0.41
C ALA A 72 -0.82 -0.21 0.21
N LEU A 73 -1.85 0.60 -0.04
CA LEU A 73 -1.70 2.06 -0.12
C LEU A 73 -1.25 2.63 1.23
N TRP A 74 -1.89 2.18 2.32
CA TRP A 74 -1.52 2.57 3.67
C TRP A 74 -0.08 2.19 3.98
N HIS A 75 0.33 0.96 3.68
CA HIS A 75 1.65 0.42 3.97
C HIS A 75 2.75 1.27 3.31
N GLU A 76 2.67 1.49 2.00
CA GLU A 76 3.70 2.22 1.25
C GLU A 76 3.72 3.73 1.57
N THR A 77 2.56 4.34 1.81
CA THR A 77 2.50 5.75 2.20
C THR A 77 2.95 5.98 3.64
N SER A 78 2.78 4.98 4.52
CA SER A 78 3.33 4.96 5.89
C SER A 78 4.86 4.98 5.88
N HIS A 79 5.45 4.17 5.00
CA HIS A 79 6.90 4.10 4.74
C HIS A 79 7.45 5.30 3.99
N LYS A 80 6.57 6.15 3.44
CA LYS A 80 6.92 7.31 2.61
C LYS A 80 7.72 6.89 1.36
N THR A 81 7.38 5.75 0.78
CA THR A 81 8.02 5.17 -0.42
C THR A 81 7.16 5.37 -1.66
N ALA A 82 5.83 5.44 -1.51
CA ALA A 82 4.90 5.57 -2.64
C ALA A 82 5.12 6.83 -3.50
N PHE A 83 5.48 7.95 -2.88
CA PHE A 83 5.74 9.22 -3.56
C PHE A 83 7.14 9.74 -3.27
N LYS A 84 7.71 10.52 -4.19
CA LYS A 84 8.90 11.34 -3.92
C LYS A 84 8.57 12.46 -2.94
N SER A 85 7.39 13.07 -3.10
CA SER A 85 6.88 14.14 -2.28
C SER A 85 6.38 13.66 -0.91
N LYS A 86 6.90 14.28 0.16
CA LYS A 86 6.46 14.01 1.53
C LYS A 86 4.98 14.34 1.76
N PHE A 87 4.50 15.42 1.13
CA PHE A 87 3.11 15.86 1.21
C PHE A 87 2.15 14.77 0.69
N TRP A 88 2.38 14.26 -0.52
CA TRP A 88 1.50 13.25 -1.12
C TRP A 88 1.49 11.94 -0.34
N ASN A 89 2.63 11.49 0.17
CA ASN A 89 2.66 10.37 1.11
C ASN A 89 1.79 10.64 2.33
N HIS A 90 1.89 11.82 2.96
CA HIS A 90 1.07 12.12 4.14
C HIS A 90 -0.43 12.22 3.81
N PHE A 91 -0.78 12.87 2.70
CA PHE A 91 -2.16 13.03 2.26
C PHE A 91 -2.83 11.67 2.02
N PHE A 92 -2.23 10.81 1.20
CA PHE A 92 -2.78 9.48 0.92
C PHE A 92 -2.67 8.52 2.10
N TYR A 93 -1.70 8.73 3.00
CA TYR A 93 -1.66 8.00 4.27
C TYR A 93 -2.90 8.24 5.12
N GLN A 94 -3.37 9.49 5.26
CA GLN A 94 -4.58 9.78 6.04
C GLN A 94 -5.81 9.11 5.43
N ILE A 95 -5.95 9.17 4.10
CA ILE A 95 -7.07 8.55 3.38
C ILE A 95 -7.04 7.03 3.56
N SER A 96 -5.90 6.39 3.30
CA SER A 96 -5.77 4.93 3.39
C SER A 96 -5.85 4.42 4.83
N SER A 97 -5.39 5.18 5.83
CA SER A 97 -5.65 4.88 7.24
C SER A 97 -7.16 4.91 7.55
N PHE A 98 -7.89 5.92 7.08
CA PHE A 98 -9.35 5.96 7.24
C PHE A 98 -10.02 4.74 6.59
N MET A 99 -9.62 4.39 5.35
CA MET A 99 -10.17 3.23 4.65
C MET A 99 -9.93 1.91 5.41
N ASN A 100 -8.81 1.78 6.10
CA ASN A 100 -8.49 0.60 6.90
C ASN A 100 -8.97 0.69 8.37
N ASN A 101 -9.74 1.73 8.73
CA ASN A 101 -10.15 2.01 10.11
C ASN A 101 -8.96 2.09 11.10
N PHE A 102 -7.83 2.61 10.64
CA PHE A 102 -6.65 2.85 11.45
C PHE A 102 -6.65 4.27 11.99
N GLU A 103 -6.34 4.40 13.29
CA GLU A 103 -5.96 5.70 13.84
C GLU A 103 -4.53 6.03 13.36
N PRO A 104 -4.35 7.09 12.55
CA PRO A 104 -3.13 7.32 11.78
C PRO A 104 -1.88 7.56 12.63
N VAL A 105 -1.98 8.10 13.84
CA VAL A 105 -0.81 8.37 14.69
C VAL A 105 -0.31 7.10 15.36
N ARG A 106 -1.18 6.43 16.13
CA ARG A 106 -0.90 5.17 16.83
C ARG A 106 -0.47 4.09 15.86
N TRP A 107 -1.15 3.97 14.72
CA TRP A 107 -0.87 2.91 13.78
C TRP A 107 0.47 3.12 13.06
N ARG A 108 0.87 4.37 12.77
CA ARG A 108 2.24 4.67 12.29
C ARG A 108 3.31 4.19 13.26
N TRP A 109 3.15 4.48 14.55
CA TRP A 109 4.13 4.08 15.57
C TRP A 109 4.12 2.57 15.81
N SER A 110 2.95 1.95 15.77
CA SER A 110 2.82 0.49 15.82
C SER A 110 3.58 -0.17 14.66
N HIS A 111 3.40 0.35 13.44
CA HIS A 111 4.08 -0.16 12.25
C HIS A 111 5.58 0.07 12.26
N TYR A 112 6.02 1.25 12.72
CA TYR A 112 7.44 1.53 12.93
C TYR A 112 8.06 0.55 13.93
N LYS A 113 7.37 0.28 15.05
CA LYS A 113 7.82 -0.71 16.04
C LYS A 113 7.86 -2.12 15.44
N HIS A 114 6.84 -2.50 14.66
CA HIS A 114 6.79 -3.78 13.96
C HIS A 114 8.04 -3.98 13.11
N HIS A 115 8.35 -3.05 12.20
CA HIS A 115 9.53 -3.15 11.34
C HIS A 115 10.87 -3.07 12.11
N GLY A 116 10.90 -2.29 13.21
CA GLY A 116 12.10 -2.19 14.06
C GLY A 116 12.42 -3.46 14.85
N HIS A 117 11.43 -4.31 15.13
CA HIS A 117 11.60 -5.53 15.94
C HIS A 117 11.32 -6.83 15.16
N THR A 118 11.01 -6.74 13.87
CA THR A 118 10.91 -7.92 12.99
C THR A 118 12.27 -8.53 12.66
N ALA A 119 13.37 -7.79 12.80
CA ALA A 119 14.72 -8.32 12.71
C ALA A 119 15.26 -8.59 14.12
N PHE A 120 15.20 -9.85 14.58
CA PHE A 120 16.08 -10.32 15.64
C PHE A 120 17.50 -10.38 15.07
N ALA A 121 18.28 -9.33 15.28
CA ALA A 121 19.73 -9.44 15.33
C ALA A 121 20.10 -9.34 16.81
N GLU A 122 20.85 -10.33 17.30
CA GLU A 122 21.48 -10.28 18.62
C GLU A 122 22.30 -9.00 18.84
#